data_AF-A0A2T3J5F3-F1
#
_entry.id   AF-A0A2T3J5F3-F1
#
_cell.length_a   1.000
_cell.length_b   1.000
_cell.length_c   1.000
_cell.angle_alpha   90.00
_cell.angle_beta   90.00
_cell.angle_gamma   90.00
#
_symmetry.space_group_name_H-M   'P 1'
#
loop_
_entity.id
_entity.type
_entity.pdbx_description
1 polymer ?
#
loop_
_entity_poly.entity_id
_entity_poly.type
_entity_poly.pdbx_seq_one_letter_code
_entity_poly.pdbx_strand_id
1 'polypeptide(L)' 'SFMSNPIVVVLNILALLASLFHAQTFFSMMPQVVPIKIKGKKLDKTIIVLAQWAAVAAISLVVLVLV' A
#
# COMPACT_ATOMS: atom_id res chain seq x y z
N SER A 1 20.70 0.68 -21.51
CA SER A 1 19.79 1.72 -22.05
C SER A 1 18.30 1.37 -21.96
N PHE A 2 17.89 0.16 -21.55
CA PHE A 2 16.47 -0.25 -21.51
C PHE A 2 15.58 0.59 -20.56
N MET A 3 16.01 0.78 -19.29
CA MET A 3 15.20 1.49 -18.28
C MET A 3 14.94 2.97 -18.60
N SER A 4 15.83 3.58 -19.39
CA SER A 4 15.71 4.97 -19.84
C SER A 4 14.84 5.12 -21.09
N ASN A 5 14.37 4.01 -21.69
CA ASN A 5 13.48 4.07 -22.85
C ASN A 5 12.15 4.73 -22.43
N PRO A 6 11.67 5.76 -23.16
CA PRO A 6 10.45 6.48 -22.79
C PRO A 6 9.22 5.57 -22.61
N ILE A 7 9.09 4.51 -23.42
CA ILE A 7 7.99 3.55 -23.31
C ILE A 7 8.09 2.78 -21.99
N VAL A 8 9.29 2.34 -21.62
CA VAL A 8 9.54 1.61 -20.36
C VAL A 8 9.27 2.51 -19.15
N VAL A 9 9.66 3.78 -19.22
CA VAL A 9 9.35 4.76 -18.16
C VAL A 9 7.84 4.94 -17.98
N VAL A 10 7.08 5.08 -19.07
CA VAL A 10 5.61 5.15 -19.00
C VAL A 10 5.02 3.89 -18.38
N LEU A 11 5.49 2.70 -18.78
CA LEU A 11 5.02 1.44 -18.20
C LEU A 11 5.32 1.34 -16.70
N ASN A 12 6.49 1.80 -16.25
CA ASN A 12 6.82 1.81 -14.82
C ASN A 12 5.94 2.78 -14.03
N ILE A 13 5.61 3.95 -14.59
CA ILE A 13 4.66 4.89 -13.97
C ILE A 13 3.27 4.25 -13.87
N LEU A 14 2.80 3.61 -14.93
CA LEU A 14 1.52 2.90 -14.92
C LEU A 14 1.51 1.75 -13.91
N ALA A 15 2.60 0.98 -13.84
CA ALA A 15 2.77 -0.07 -12.85
C ALA A 15 2.71 0.48 -11.42
N LEU A 16 3.40 1.61 -11.15
CA LEU A 16 3.34 2.27 -9.84
C LEU A 16 1.91 2.71 -9.49
N LEU A 17 1.21 3.36 -10.43
CA LEU A 17 -0.19 3.79 -10.23
C LEU A 17 -1.12 2.60 -9.98
N ALA A 18 -0.97 1.52 -10.77
CA ALA A 18 -1.76 0.30 -10.61
C ALA A 18 -1.49 -0.38 -9.26
N SER A 19 -0.24 -0.44 -8.81
CA SER A 19 0.12 -0.98 -7.49
C SER A 19 -0.44 -0.13 -6.35
N LEU A 20 -0.41 1.20 -6.45
CA LEU A 20 -1.03 2.08 -5.45
C LEU A 20 -2.56 1.92 -5.40
N PHE A 21 -3.21 1.79 -6.56
CA PHE A 21 -4.65 1.51 -6.63
C PHE A 21 -5.00 0.13 -6.04
N HIS A 22 -4.21 -0.89 -6.36
CA HIS A 22 -4.33 -2.21 -5.76
C HIS A 22 -4.19 -2.16 -4.24
N ALA A 23 -3.17 -1.48 -3.71
CA ALA A 23 -2.97 -1.32 -2.27
C ALA A 23 -4.20 -0.66 -1.61
N GLN A 24 -4.71 0.43 -2.20
CA GLN A 24 -5.87 1.13 -1.64
C GLN A 24 -7.13 0.27 -1.55
N THR A 25 -7.43 -0.48 -2.62
CA THR A 25 -8.58 -1.38 -2.65
C THR A 25 -8.40 -2.56 -1.69
N PHE A 26 -7.21 -3.18 -1.68
CA PHE A 26 -6.89 -4.28 -0.79
C PHE A 26 -7.00 -3.88 0.70
N PHE A 27 -6.39 -2.75 1.09
CA PHE A 27 -6.44 -2.27 2.48
C PHE A 27 -7.87 -1.97 2.92
N SER A 28 -8.72 -1.44 2.03
CA SER A 28 -10.13 -1.16 2.31
C SER A 28 -11.00 -2.40 2.43
N MET A 29 -10.61 -3.51 1.78
CA MET A 29 -11.31 -4.80 1.89
C MET A 29 -10.87 -5.60 3.12
N MET A 30 -9.63 -5.43 3.60
CA MET A 30 -9.10 -6.19 4.74
C MET A 30 -10.01 -6.19 5.99
N PRO A 31 -10.57 -5.06 6.47
CA PRO A 31 -11.42 -5.04 7.67
C PRO A 31 -12.72 -5.84 7.52
N GLN A 32 -13.12 -6.18 6.29
CA GLN A 32 -14.35 -6.90 6.00
C GLN A 32 -14.15 -8.41 6.10
N VAL A 33 -12.98 -8.90 5.71
CA VAL A 33 -12.62 -10.33 5.72
C VAL A 33 -11.80 -10.73 6.94
N VAL A 34 -11.18 -9.75 7.63
CA VAL A 34 -10.46 -9.95 8.89
C VAL A 34 -11.06 -9.04 9.98
N PRO A 35 -12.15 -9.46 10.65
CA PRO A 35 -12.77 -8.67 11.70
C PRO A 35 -11.94 -8.69 12.98
N ILE A 36 -11.10 -7.68 13.17
CA ILE A 36 -10.25 -7.53 14.36
C ILE A 36 -11.10 -7.02 15.54
N LYS A 37 -10.98 -7.68 16.69
CA LYS A 37 -11.58 -7.23 17.96
C LYS A 37 -10.51 -7.02 19.02
N ILE A 38 -10.57 -5.89 19.72
CA ILE A 38 -9.71 -5.57 20.85
C ILE A 38 -10.60 -5.39 22.08
N LYS A 39 -10.32 -6.15 23.15
CA LYS A 39 -11.14 -6.16 24.39
C LYS A 39 -12.63 -6.39 24.11
N GLY A 40 -12.95 -7.29 23.18
CA GLY A 40 -14.31 -7.62 22.78
C GLY A 40 -15.01 -6.63 21.85
N LYS A 41 -14.44 -5.45 21.59
CA LYS A 41 -14.98 -4.43 20.67
C LYS A 41 -14.35 -4.55 19.29
N LYS A 42 -15.15 -4.39 18.22
CA LYS A 42 -14.61 -4.31 16.85
C LYS A 42 -13.72 -3.08 16.73
N LEU A 43 -12.54 -3.25 16.15
CA LEU A 43 -11.65 -2.15 15.85
C LEU A 43 -12.21 -1.32 14.68
N ASP A 44 -12.03 -0.01 14.74
CA ASP A 44 -12.43 0.88 13.65
C ASP A 44 -11.69 0.51 12.36
N LYS A 45 -12.44 0.40 11.26
CA LYS A 45 -11.91 0.06 9.93
C LYS A 45 -10.89 1.10 9.47
N THR A 46 -11.11 2.37 9.79
CA THR A 46 -10.21 3.46 9.40
C THR A 46 -8.84 3.30 10.06
N ILE A 47 -8.80 2.85 11.32
CA ILE A 47 -7.54 2.58 12.03
C ILE A 47 -6.78 1.44 11.34
N ILE A 48 -7.47 0.37 10.92
CA ILE A 48 -6.85 -0.77 10.23
C ILE A 48 -6.27 -0.35 8.87
N VAL A 49 -6.99 0.48 8.11
CA VAL A 49 -6.51 1.00 6.81
C VAL A 49 -5.31 1.93 7.00
N LEU A 50 -5.40 2.87 7.95
CA LEU A 50 -4.30 3.81 8.24
C LEU A 50 -3.04 3.10 8.76
N ALA A 51 -3.19 2.04 9.55
CA ALA A 51 -2.06 1.25 10.01
C ALA A 51 -1.30 0.58 8.85
N GLN A 52 -2.02 0.08 7.84
CA GLN A 52 -1.39 -0.49 6.64
C GLN A 52 -0.67 0.57 5.81
N TRP A 53 -1.29 1.74 5.61
CA TRP A 53 -0.62 2.87 4.94
C TRP A 53 0.59 3.38 5.70
N ALA A 54 0.53 3.42 7.03
CA ALA A 54 1.67 3.77 7.88
C ALA A 54 2.82 2.77 7.71
N ALA A 55 2.52 1.47 7.62
CA ALA A 55 3.52 0.45 7.32
C ALA A 55 4.14 0.63 5.93
N VAL A 56 3.33 0.90 4.90
CA VAL A 56 3.83 1.20 3.55
C VAL A 56 4.77 2.40 3.56
N ALA A 57 4.38 3.50 4.22
CA ALA A 57 5.20 4.71 4.32
C ALA A 57 6.53 4.43 5.04
N ALA A 58 6.49 3.71 6.17
CA ALA A 58 7.68 3.35 6.93
C ALA A 58 8.64 2.46 6.13
N ILE A 59 8.13 1.40 5.50
CA ILE A 59 8.95 0.49 4.68
C ILE A 59 9.53 1.24 3.48
N SER A 60 8.73 2.07 2.80
CA SER A 60 9.18 2.86 1.65
C SER A 60 10.30 3.82 2.03
N LEU A 61 10.18 4.50 3.18
CA LEU A 61 11.22 5.38 3.69
C LEU A 61 12.51 4.61 3.99
N VAL A 62 12.40 3.45 4.64
CA VAL A 62 13.57 2.59 4.92
C VAL A 62 14.25 2.16 3.62
N VAL A 63 13.49 1.72 2.62
CA VAL A 63 14.04 1.32 1.31
C VAL A 63 14.72 2.49 0.61
N LEU A 64 14.11 3.68 0.59
CA LEU A 64 14.70 4.88 -0.03
C LEU A 64 15.98 5.35 0.66
N VAL A 65 16.15 5.07 1.95
CA VAL A 65 17.38 5.41 2.69
C VAL A 65 18.49 4.38 2.44
N LEU A 66 18.15 3.12 2.22
CA LEU A 66 19.10 2.02 2.12
C LEU A 66 19.57 1.71 0.68
N VAL A 67 18.80 2.10 -0.34
CA VAL A 67 19.07 1.81 -1.76
C VAL A 67 19.46 3.10 -2.48
#